data_AF-A0A398D1G5-F1
#
_entry.id   AF-A0A398D1G5-F1
#
_cell.length_a   1.000
_cell.length_b   1.000
_cell.length_c   1.000
_cell.angle_alpha   90.00
_cell.angle_beta   90.00
_cell.angle_gamma   90.00
#
_symmetry.space_group_name_H-M   'P 1'
#
loop_
_entity.id
_entity.type
_entity.pdbx_description
1 polymer ?
#
loop_
_entity_poly.entity_id
_entity_poly.type
_entity_poly.pdbx_seq_one_letter_code
_entity_poly.pdbx_strand_id
1 'polypeptide(L)'
;MAETFAPVVLHAPVGALIARRDFGVDDPEILRAIALHTTGAPHMDRLAMIVFLADYCESGRHFVGVDEVRSLLFSSLETAMLRALEQTLLYLRQNCRPIDRHTLDAMTAFSRLAEEDSQRLHQG
;
A
#
# COMPACT_ATOMS: atom_id res chain seq x y z
N MET A 1 -13.66 2.21 -14.05
CA MET A 1 -12.88 2.08 -12.79
C MET A 1 -11.57 1.41 -13.18
N ALA A 2 -10.42 1.70 -12.55
CA ALA A 2 -9.11 1.34 -13.15
C ALA A 2 -8.92 -0.17 -13.36
N GLU A 3 -9.69 -1.00 -12.64
CA GLU A 3 -9.86 -2.45 -12.88
C GLU A 3 -10.16 -2.83 -14.34
N THR A 4 -10.91 -1.99 -15.07
CA THR A 4 -11.23 -2.20 -16.49
C THR A 4 -10.04 -1.91 -17.42
N PHE A 5 -9.11 -1.06 -16.98
CA PHE A 5 -8.00 -0.56 -17.80
C PHE A 5 -6.62 -1.07 -17.33
N ALA A 6 -6.54 -1.65 -16.13
CA ALA A 6 -5.37 -2.27 -15.55
C ALA A 6 -5.76 -3.59 -14.85
N PRO A 7 -6.09 -4.65 -15.62
CA PRO A 7 -6.56 -5.93 -15.06
C PRO A 7 -5.60 -6.54 -14.03
N VAL A 8 -4.31 -6.17 -14.09
CA VAL A 8 -3.30 -6.59 -13.13
C VAL A 8 -3.70 -6.27 -11.69
N VAL A 9 -4.41 -5.17 -11.39
CA VAL A 9 -4.77 -4.82 -10.00
C VAL A 9 -5.75 -5.81 -9.37
N LEU A 10 -6.48 -6.59 -10.19
CA LEU A 10 -7.48 -7.54 -9.72
C LEU A 10 -6.87 -8.73 -8.98
N HIS A 11 -5.58 -9.01 -9.16
CA HIS A 11 -4.94 -10.16 -8.50
C HIS A 11 -4.99 -10.07 -6.97
N ALA A 12 -5.00 -8.87 -6.39
CA ALA A 12 -5.12 -8.70 -4.94
C ALA A 12 -6.50 -9.15 -4.41
N PRO A 13 -7.64 -8.54 -4.81
CA PRO A 13 -8.95 -8.95 -4.32
C PRO A 13 -9.32 -10.38 -4.76
N VAL A 14 -8.95 -10.81 -5.97
CA VAL A 14 -9.17 -12.18 -6.42
C VAL A 14 -8.29 -13.17 -5.64
N GLY A 15 -7.04 -12.79 -5.34
CA GLY A 15 -6.12 -13.57 -4.52
C GLY A 15 -6.66 -13.83 -3.12
N ALA A 16 -7.30 -12.84 -2.50
CA ALA A 16 -7.97 -13.03 -1.21
C ALA A 16 -9.13 -14.04 -1.31
N LEU A 17 -9.93 -13.98 -2.38
CA LEU A 17 -11.00 -14.94 -2.60
C LEU A 17 -10.47 -16.37 -2.82
N ILE A 18 -9.37 -16.52 -3.55
CA ILE A 18 -8.67 -17.79 -3.77
C ILE A 18 -8.08 -18.32 -2.46
N ALA A 19 -7.40 -17.47 -1.67
CA ALA A 19 -6.84 -17.83 -0.37
C ALA A 19 -7.91 -18.41 0.56
N ARG A 20 -9.10 -17.79 0.60
CA ARG A 20 -10.23 -18.33 1.36
C ARG A 20 -10.73 -19.66 0.78
N ARG A 21 -11.01 -19.71 -0.52
CA ARG A 21 -11.66 -20.85 -1.17
C ARG A 21 -10.78 -22.11 -1.20
N ASP A 22 -9.51 -21.95 -1.58
CA ASP A 22 -8.63 -23.06 -1.92
C ASP A 22 -7.65 -23.42 -0.79
N PHE A 23 -7.35 -22.47 0.10
CA PHE A 23 -6.39 -22.66 1.19
C PHE A 23 -7.02 -22.57 2.59
N GLY A 24 -8.33 -22.35 2.70
CA GLY A 24 -9.05 -22.32 3.98
C GLY A 24 -8.66 -21.14 4.89
N VAL A 25 -8.20 -20.03 4.30
CA VAL A 25 -7.89 -18.81 5.07
C VAL A 25 -9.19 -18.08 5.40
N ASP A 26 -9.60 -18.13 6.67
CA ASP A 26 -10.83 -17.48 7.14
C ASP A 26 -10.58 -16.23 8.00
N ASP A 27 -9.32 -15.94 8.34
CA ASP A 27 -8.97 -14.75 9.11
C ASP A 27 -9.24 -13.47 8.29
N PRO A 28 -10.14 -12.59 8.74
CA PRO A 28 -10.52 -11.41 7.99
C PRO A 28 -9.39 -10.38 7.87
N GLU A 29 -8.46 -10.32 8.83
CA GLU A 29 -7.30 -9.43 8.79
C GLU A 29 -6.32 -9.89 7.70
N ILE A 30 -6.05 -11.20 7.63
CA ILE A 30 -5.19 -11.78 6.58
C ILE A 30 -5.80 -11.57 5.19
N LEU A 31 -7.09 -11.88 5.02
CA LEU A 31 -7.78 -11.71 3.74
C LEU A 31 -7.81 -10.25 3.30
N ARG A 32 -7.99 -9.32 4.25
CA ARG A 32 -7.96 -7.88 3.99
C ARG A 32 -6.57 -7.41 3.57
N ALA A 33 -5.52 -7.89 4.23
CA ALA A 33 -4.15 -7.59 3.86
C ALA A 33 -3.83 -8.04 2.42
N ILE A 34 -4.26 -9.25 2.04
CA ILE A 34 -4.13 -9.74 0.66
C ILE A 34 -4.94 -8.87 -0.31
N ALA A 35 -6.19 -8.54 0.01
CA ALA A 35 -7.05 -7.80 -0.91
C ALA A 35 -6.57 -6.37 -1.20
N LEU A 36 -5.83 -5.76 -0.28
CA LEU A 36 -5.43 -4.35 -0.36
C LEU A 36 -3.97 -4.13 -0.76
N HIS A 37 -3.16 -5.19 -0.89
CA HIS A 37 -1.70 -5.05 -1.02
C HIS A 37 -1.22 -4.35 -2.31
N THR A 38 -2.05 -4.25 -3.36
CA THR A 38 -1.64 -3.59 -4.61
C THR A 38 -2.00 -2.11 -4.66
N THR A 39 -3.22 -1.74 -4.27
CA THR A 39 -3.72 -0.36 -4.43
C THR A 39 -3.68 0.45 -3.15
N GLY A 40 -3.61 -0.21 -1.99
CA GLY A 40 -3.87 0.38 -0.69
C GLY A 40 -5.33 0.77 -0.48
N ALA A 41 -5.63 1.32 0.70
CA ALA A 41 -6.93 1.92 1.05
C ALA A 41 -6.78 2.96 2.18
N PRO A 42 -7.77 3.86 2.40
CA PRO A 42 -7.73 4.86 3.48
C PRO A 42 -7.59 4.32 4.91
N HIS A 43 -8.07 3.10 5.16
CA HIS A 43 -8.13 2.50 6.50
C HIS A 43 -7.48 1.12 6.48
N MET A 44 -6.19 1.08 6.18
CA MET A 44 -5.41 -0.15 6.27
C MET A 44 -5.04 -0.39 7.74
N ASP A 45 -5.36 -1.59 8.22
CA ASP A 45 -4.82 -2.06 9.49
C ASP A 45 -3.31 -2.29 9.37
N ARG A 46 -2.68 -2.56 10.51
CA ARG A 46 -1.24 -2.74 10.60
C ARG A 46 -0.76 -3.89 9.73
N LEU A 47 -1.49 -5.01 9.67
CA LEU A 47 -1.10 -6.15 8.85
C LEU A 47 -1.16 -5.81 7.36
N ALA A 48 -2.22 -5.15 6.90
CA ALA A 48 -2.36 -4.71 5.52
C ALA A 48 -1.25 -3.74 5.11
N MET A 49 -0.88 -2.79 5.98
CA MET A 49 0.27 -1.90 5.73
C MET A 49 1.57 -2.67 5.63
N ILE A 50 1.81 -3.63 6.54
CA ILE A 50 3.02 -4.47 6.52
C ILE A 50 3.10 -5.27 5.22
N VAL A 51 2.02 -5.91 4.78
CA VAL A 51 2.00 -6.72 3.56
C VAL A 51 2.25 -5.86 2.32
N PHE A 52 1.60 -4.69 2.22
CA PHE A 52 1.84 -3.73 1.14
C PHE A 52 3.32 -3.29 1.09
N LEU A 53 3.86 -2.86 2.23
CA LEU A 53 5.23 -2.38 2.31
C LEU A 53 6.25 -3.49 2.10
N ALA A 54 5.95 -4.72 2.52
CA ALA A 54 6.82 -5.87 2.28
C ALA A 54 6.97 -6.17 0.78
N ASP A 55 5.87 -6.17 0.01
CA ASP A 55 5.93 -6.34 -1.46
C ASP A 55 6.69 -5.18 -2.13
N TYR A 56 6.46 -3.95 -1.66
CA TYR A 56 7.13 -2.77 -2.19
C TYR A 56 8.64 -2.74 -1.90
N CYS A 57 9.05 -3.15 -0.70
CA CYS A 57 10.41 -3.01 -0.18
C CYS A 57 11.25 -4.29 -0.21
N GLU A 58 10.71 -5.43 -0.69
CA GLU A 58 11.42 -6.71 -0.76
C GLU A 58 12.87 -6.54 -1.25
N SER A 59 13.82 -7.28 -0.66
CA SER A 59 15.26 -7.11 -0.91
C SER A 59 15.67 -7.22 -2.38
N GLY A 60 14.91 -7.94 -3.20
CA GLY A 60 15.13 -8.03 -4.65
C GLY A 60 14.68 -6.81 -5.46
N ARG A 61 13.96 -5.86 -4.86
CA ARG A 61 13.51 -4.63 -5.53
C ARG A 61 14.63 -3.59 -5.57
N HIS A 62 14.94 -3.08 -6.76
CA HIS A 62 15.93 -2.03 -6.99
C HIS A 62 15.36 -0.93 -7.89
N PHE A 63 14.96 0.19 -7.29
CA PHE A 63 14.48 1.36 -8.02
C PHE A 63 14.70 2.63 -7.17
N VAL A 64 14.68 3.79 -7.82
CA VAL A 64 14.91 5.08 -7.15
C VAL A 64 13.84 5.30 -6.08
N GLY A 65 14.26 5.60 -4.85
CA GLY A 65 13.37 5.88 -3.71
C GLY A 65 13.03 4.67 -2.84
N VAL A 66 13.36 3.43 -3.23
CA VAL A 66 13.05 2.24 -2.41
C VAL A 66 13.78 2.25 -1.06
N ASP A 67 15.03 2.73 -1.02
CA ASP A 67 15.85 2.74 0.20
C ASP A 67 15.35 3.78 1.22
N GLU A 68 14.76 4.88 0.74
CA GLU A 68 14.07 5.85 1.59
C GLU A 68 12.90 5.16 2.32
N VAL A 69 12.03 4.48 1.57
CA VAL A 69 10.90 3.75 2.15
C VAL A 69 11.38 2.67 3.14
N ARG A 70 12.42 1.91 2.79
CA ARG A 70 13.03 0.89 3.67
C ARG A 70 13.47 1.47 5.01
N SER A 71 14.09 2.66 5.01
CA SER A 71 14.52 3.31 6.26
C SER A 71 13.34 3.73 7.14
N LEU A 72 12.22 4.11 6.54
CA LEU A 72 11.00 4.54 7.24
C LEU A 72 10.22 3.37 7.86
N LEU A 73 10.40 2.14 7.37
CA LEU A 73 9.72 0.95 7.91
C LEU A 73 9.94 0.76 9.42
N PHE A 74 11.08 1.23 9.92
CA PHE A 74 11.48 1.08 11.32
C PHE A 74 11.10 2.27 12.21
N SER A 75 10.57 3.35 11.63
CA SER A 75 10.14 4.54 12.36
C SER A 75 8.62 4.73 12.36
N SER A 76 7.99 4.70 11.19
CA SER A 76 6.55 4.98 11.04
C SER A 76 6.01 4.30 9.78
N LEU A 77 5.11 3.32 9.96
CA LEU A 77 4.49 2.61 8.84
C LEU A 77 3.62 3.54 8.01
N GLU A 78 2.94 4.48 8.66
CA GLU A 78 2.11 5.50 8.02
C GLU A 78 2.95 6.41 7.13
N THR A 79 4.12 6.86 7.61
CA THR A 79 5.05 7.66 6.80
C THR A 79 5.64 6.82 5.66
N ALA A 80 6.01 5.56 5.91
CA ALA A 80 6.48 4.66 4.86
C ALA A 80 5.41 4.42 3.78
N MET A 81 4.15 4.22 4.17
CA MET A 81 3.00 4.07 3.26
C MET A 81 2.83 5.31 2.39
N LEU A 82 2.85 6.51 2.99
CA LEU A 82 2.76 7.76 2.25
C LEU A 82 3.85 7.84 1.17
N ARG A 83 5.12 7.62 1.55
CA ARG A 83 6.25 7.68 0.62
C ARG A 83 6.16 6.63 -0.48
N ALA A 84 5.75 5.39 -0.16
CA ALA A 84 5.56 4.34 -1.16
C ALA A 84 4.44 4.69 -2.16
N LEU A 85 3.32 5.26 -1.67
CA LEU A 85 2.22 5.70 -2.53
C LEU A 85 2.62 6.88 -3.43
N GLU A 86 3.45 7.81 -2.94
CA GLU A 86 3.91 8.96 -3.74
C GLU A 86 4.79 8.51 -4.90
N GLN A 87 5.73 7.61 -4.61
CA GLN A 87 6.59 7.00 -5.63
C GLN A 87 5.77 6.17 -6.62
N THR A 88 4.78 5.41 -6.16
CA THR A 88 3.87 4.64 -7.01
C THR A 88 3.08 5.56 -7.96
N LEU A 89 2.49 6.65 -7.44
CA LEU A 89 1.76 7.61 -8.26
C LEU A 89 2.68 8.34 -9.26
N LEU A 90 3.88 8.71 -8.85
CA LEU A 90 4.88 9.31 -9.74
C LEU A 90 5.21 8.36 -10.89
N TYR A 91 5.51 7.10 -10.60
CA TYR A 91 5.79 6.07 -11.59
C TYR A 91 4.61 5.89 -12.56
N LEU A 92 3.38 5.75 -12.05
CA LEU A 92 2.20 5.57 -12.90
C LEU A 92 1.98 6.78 -13.82
N ARG A 93 2.16 8.01 -13.32
CA ARG A 93 2.06 9.24 -14.11
C ARG A 93 3.12 9.33 -15.20
N GLN A 94 4.38 9.08 -14.86
CA GLN A 94 5.50 9.12 -15.81
C GLN A 94 5.35 8.10 -16.94
N ASN A 95 4.69 6.98 -16.67
CA ASN A 95 4.47 5.90 -17.63
C ASN A 95 3.07 5.93 -18.27
N CYS A 96 2.30 7.02 -18.10
CA CYS A 96 0.95 7.18 -18.62
C CYS A 96 0.02 5.98 -18.31
N ARG A 97 0.18 5.39 -17.12
CA ARG A 97 -0.63 4.26 -16.67
C ARG A 97 -1.90 4.75 -15.97
N PRO A 98 -3.02 4.01 -16.08
CA PRO A 98 -4.21 4.29 -15.28
C PRO A 98 -3.88 4.26 -13.78
N ILE A 99 -4.45 5.19 -13.02
CA ILE A 99 -4.33 5.24 -11.56
C ILE A 99 -5.66 4.78 -10.98
N ASP A 100 -5.61 3.83 -10.06
CA ASP A 100 -6.80 3.36 -9.35
C ASP A 100 -7.29 4.40 -8.32
N ARG A 101 -8.62 4.47 -8.14
CA ARG A 101 -9.23 5.39 -7.18
C ARG A 101 -8.78 5.07 -5.76
N HIS A 102 -8.66 3.80 -5.40
CA HIS A 102 -8.23 3.38 -4.06
C HIS A 102 -6.82 3.86 -3.74
N THR A 103 -5.91 3.91 -4.72
CA THR A 103 -4.56 4.47 -4.53
C THR A 103 -4.59 5.97 -4.25
N LEU A 104 -5.46 6.72 -4.90
CA LEU A 104 -5.64 8.16 -4.63
C LEU A 104 -6.26 8.41 -3.25
N ASP A 105 -7.23 7.58 -2.88
CA ASP A 105 -7.90 7.69 -1.58
C ASP A 105 -6.94 7.31 -0.44
N ALA A 106 -6.13 6.24 -0.63
CA ALA A 106 -5.06 5.85 0.28
C ALA A 106 -4.04 6.99 0.45
N MET A 107 -3.56 7.56 -0.67
CA MET A 107 -2.65 8.72 -0.65
C MET A 107 -3.19 9.87 0.21
N THR A 108 -4.45 10.23 -0.01
CA THR A 108 -5.11 11.31 0.73
C THR A 108 -5.19 11.02 2.23
N ALA A 109 -5.47 9.77 2.60
CA ALA A 109 -5.55 9.36 4.01
C ALA A 109 -4.17 9.37 4.68
N PHE A 110 -3.16 8.76 4.05
CA PHE A 110 -1.82 8.66 4.62
C PHE A 110 -1.10 10.01 4.70
N SER A 111 -1.41 10.96 3.80
CA SER A 111 -0.93 12.34 3.93
C SER A 111 -1.36 12.97 5.26
N ARG A 112 -2.64 12.80 5.64
CA ARG A 112 -3.17 13.34 6.90
C ARG A 112 -2.58 12.62 8.12
N LEU A 113 -2.47 11.29 8.06
CA LEU A 113 -1.90 10.50 9.15
C LEU A 113 -0.44 10.87 9.41
N ALA A 114 0.36 11.08 8.37
CA ALA A 114 1.76 11.49 8.52
C ALA A 114 1.91 12.91 9.09
N GLU A 115 1.02 13.83 8.73
CA GLU A 115 0.97 15.18 9.33
C GLU A 115 0.67 15.11 10.83
N GLU A 116 -0.30 14.28 11.24
CA GLU A 116 -0.63 14.06 12.65
C GLU A 116 0.52 13.41 13.43
N ASP A 117 1.23 12.44 12.83
CA ASP A 117 2.37 11.75 13.44
C ASP A 117 3.52 12.73 13.72
N SER A 118 3.82 13.59 12.75
CA SER A 118 4.81 14.67 12.91
C SER A 118 4.44 15.62 14.06
N GLN A 119 3.17 16.00 14.19
CA GLN A 119 2.73 16.88 15.28
C GLN A 119 2.86 16.25 16.66
N ARG A 120 2.65 14.93 16.79
CA ARG A 120 2.82 14.20 18.07
C ARG A 120 4.28 14.19 18.51
N LEU A 121 5.22 14.00 17.58
CA LEU A 121 6.66 13.97 17.86
C LEU A 121 7.23 15.31 18.35
N HIS A 122 6.60 16.44 17.99
CA HIS A 122 7.03 17.77 18.42
C HIS A 122 6.40 18.23 19.76
N GLN A 123 5.50 17.43 20.35
CA GLN A 123 4.81 17.75 21.60
C GLN A 123 5.21 16.86 22.79
N GLY A 124 6.17 15.93 22.61
CA GLY A 124 6.72 15.07 23.65
C GLY A 124 8.15 15.46 24.02
#